data_AF-A0A378A1T3-F1
#
_entry.id   AF-A0A378A1T3-F1
#
_cell.length_a   1.000
_cell.length_b   1.000
_cell.length_c   1.000
_cell.angle_alpha   90.00
_cell.angle_beta   90.00
_cell.angle_gamma   90.00
#
_symmetry.space_group_name_H-M   'P 1'
#
loop_
_entity.id
_entity.type
_entity.pdbx_description
1 polymer ?
#
loop_
_entity_poly.entity_id
_entity_poly.type
_entity_poly.pdbx_seq_one_letter_code
_entity_poly.pdbx_strand_id
1 'polypeptide(L)'
;MTLNTILHDDELEPAQRLITDLYDAGVDALIVQDMGIMELDLPPIELHASTQCDIRSVEKAKFLSDAGFSQIVLARELNLSQIKAIYDHTDATIEFFIHGALCVAYSGQCYISHAQTGRSANRGDCSQLAACRIP
;
A
#
# COMPACT_ATOMS: atom_id res chain seq x y z
N MET A 1 -10.32 5.81 -2.05
CA MET A 1 -10.51 4.99 -0.83
C MET A 1 -9.27 4.13 -0.59
N THR A 2 -8.96 3.77 0.66
CA THR A 2 -7.88 2.80 0.97
C THR A 2 -8.41 1.37 0.99
N LEU A 3 -7.83 0.50 0.17
CA LEU A 3 -8.02 -0.95 0.15
C LEU A 3 -6.63 -1.64 0.21
N ASN A 4 -5.82 -1.22 1.16
CA ASN A 4 -4.42 -1.61 1.31
C ASN A 4 -4.27 -2.76 2.32
N THR A 5 -5.06 -3.81 2.11
CA THR A 5 -5.07 -5.03 2.92
C THR A 5 -4.60 -6.21 2.08
N ILE A 6 -3.81 -7.11 2.67
CA ILE A 6 -3.50 -8.41 2.05
C ILE A 6 -4.77 -9.25 2.04
N LEU A 7 -5.17 -9.71 0.85
CA LEU A 7 -6.40 -10.47 0.63
C LEU A 7 -6.11 -11.98 0.68
N HIS A 8 -7.07 -12.74 1.21
CA HIS A 8 -7.11 -14.19 1.01
C HIS A 8 -7.94 -14.53 -0.23
N ASP A 9 -7.76 -15.75 -0.76
CA ASP A 9 -8.43 -16.21 -1.99
C ASP A 9 -9.97 -16.10 -1.90
N ASP A 10 -10.55 -16.36 -0.72
CA ASP A 10 -11.99 -16.26 -0.47
C ASP A 10 -12.50 -14.80 -0.35
N GLU A 11 -11.58 -13.83 -0.28
CA GLU A 11 -11.89 -12.40 -0.18
C GLU A 11 -11.80 -11.66 -1.52
N LEU A 12 -11.27 -12.31 -2.57
CA LEU A 12 -11.10 -11.69 -3.90
C LEU A 12 -12.42 -11.28 -4.55
N GLU A 13 -13.41 -12.19 -4.59
CA GLU A 13 -14.72 -11.91 -5.17
C GLU A 13 -15.50 -10.84 -4.36
N PRO A 14 -15.56 -10.90 -3.01
CA PRO A 14 -16.04 -9.78 -2.20
C PRO A 14 -15.31 -8.46 -2.46
N ALA A 15 -13.99 -8.47 -2.62
CA ALA A 15 -13.21 -7.26 -2.90
C ALA A 15 -13.56 -6.65 -4.26
N GLN A 16 -13.72 -7.46 -5.31
CA GLN A 16 -14.15 -6.98 -6.63
C GLN A 16 -15.51 -6.29 -6.59
N ARG A 17 -16.49 -6.89 -5.88
CA ARG A 17 -17.81 -6.28 -5.69
C ARG A 17 -17.70 -4.94 -4.96
N LEU A 18 -16.94 -4.90 -3.87
CA LEU A 18 -16.71 -3.67 -3.12
C LEU A 18 -16.08 -2.59 -4.02
N ILE A 19 -15.09 -2.93 -4.84
CA ILE A 19 -14.43 -1.98 -5.74
C ILE A 19 -15.43 -1.42 -6.76
N THR A 20 -16.32 -2.27 -7.29
CA THR A 20 -17.38 -1.85 -8.22
C THR A 20 -18.35 -0.89 -7.54
N ASP A 21 -18.82 -1.22 -6.33
CA ASP A 21 -19.71 -0.35 -5.55
C ASP A 21 -19.05 1.01 -5.24
N LEU A 22 -17.75 1.02 -4.96
CA LEU A 22 -16.98 2.25 -4.72
C LEU A 22 -16.85 3.11 -5.97
N TYR A 23 -16.61 2.48 -7.12
CA TYR A 23 -16.57 3.17 -8.40
C TYR A 23 -17.93 3.82 -8.71
N ASP A 24 -19.02 3.08 -8.55
CA ASP A 24 -20.38 3.57 -8.78
C ASP A 24 -20.78 4.68 -7.79
N ALA A 25 -20.21 4.67 -6.58
CA ALA A 25 -20.36 5.74 -5.60
C ALA A 25 -19.54 7.00 -5.92
N GLY A 26 -18.70 6.98 -6.97
CA GLY A 26 -17.89 8.11 -7.41
C GLY A 26 -16.53 8.21 -6.72
N VAL A 27 -15.95 7.11 -6.25
CA VAL A 27 -14.56 7.11 -5.75
C VAL A 27 -13.58 7.24 -6.91
N ASP A 28 -12.69 8.23 -6.84
CA ASP A 28 -11.74 8.53 -7.93
C ASP A 28 -10.59 7.51 -8.03
N ALA A 29 -10.08 7.05 -6.89
CA ALA A 29 -8.89 6.20 -6.83
C ALA A 29 -8.90 5.23 -5.65
N LEU A 30 -8.20 4.10 -5.80
CA LEU A 30 -7.96 3.10 -4.76
C LEU A 30 -6.49 3.04 -4.38
N ILE A 31 -6.20 3.11 -3.07
CA ILE A 31 -4.85 2.89 -2.54
C ILE A 31 -4.74 1.42 -2.11
N VAL A 32 -3.94 0.64 -2.81
CA VAL A 32 -3.93 -0.84 -2.72
C VAL A 32 -2.56 -1.38 -2.33
N GLN A 33 -2.55 -2.52 -1.66
CA GLN A 33 -1.32 -3.19 -1.21
C GLN A 33 -1.08 -4.49 -1.99
N ASP A 34 -2.12 -5.33 -2.01
CA ASP A 34 -2.09 -6.63 -2.67
C ASP A 34 -2.09 -6.44 -4.19
N MET A 35 -1.33 -7.25 -4.93
CA MET A 35 -1.32 -7.18 -6.39
C MET A 35 -2.35 -8.14 -7.00
N GLY A 36 -2.93 -9.06 -6.22
CA GLY A 36 -3.97 -9.99 -6.69
C GLY A 36 -5.24 -9.28 -7.18
N ILE A 37 -5.49 -8.04 -6.72
CA ILE A 37 -6.56 -7.18 -7.24
C ILE A 37 -6.36 -6.88 -8.74
N MET A 38 -5.12 -6.84 -9.25
CA MET A 38 -4.86 -6.54 -10.66
C MET A 38 -5.32 -7.65 -11.61
N GLU A 39 -5.57 -8.86 -11.09
CA GLU A 39 -6.09 -10.00 -11.86
C GLU A 39 -7.63 -10.02 -11.89
N LEU A 40 -8.30 -9.10 -11.17
CA LEU A 40 -9.75 -9.00 -11.12
C LEU A 40 -10.29 -8.15 -12.27
N ASP A 41 -11.54 -8.40 -12.65
CA ASP A 41 -12.25 -7.56 -13.62
C ASP A 41 -12.75 -6.28 -12.92
N LEU A 42 -11.90 -5.25 -12.94
CA LEU A 42 -12.14 -3.98 -12.28
C LEU A 42 -12.76 -2.93 -13.23
N PRO A 43 -13.63 -2.04 -12.72
CA PRO A 43 -14.00 -0.83 -13.44
C PRO A 43 -12.74 0.04 -13.70
N PRO A 44 -12.81 1.02 -14.62
CA PRO A 44 -11.69 1.90 -14.95
C PRO A 44 -11.46 2.94 -13.82
N ILE A 45 -11.02 2.45 -12.66
CA ILE A 45 -10.69 3.23 -11.46
C ILE A 45 -9.18 3.40 -11.37
N GLU A 46 -8.72 4.57 -10.90
CA GLU A 46 -7.29 4.79 -10.73
C GLU A 46 -6.73 3.96 -9.56
N LEU A 47 -5.54 3.39 -9.76
CA LEU A 47 -4.86 2.58 -8.76
C LEU A 47 -3.61 3.30 -8.26
N HIS A 48 -3.53 3.45 -6.94
CA HIS A 48 -2.41 4.03 -6.22
C HIS A 48 -1.71 2.93 -5.40
N ALA A 49 -0.40 2.79 -5.54
CA ALA A 49 0.35 1.80 -4.77
C ALA A 49 0.57 2.31 -3.34
N SER A 50 0.13 1.53 -2.36
CA SER A 50 0.24 1.87 -0.94
C SER A 50 1.70 1.87 -0.47
N THR A 51 2.01 2.67 0.56
CA THR A 51 3.27 2.54 1.33
C THR A 51 3.44 1.13 1.90
N GLN A 52 2.34 0.39 2.10
CA GLN A 52 2.36 -1.02 2.51
C GLN A 52 2.91 -1.98 1.43
N CYS A 53 3.12 -1.52 0.20
CA CYS A 53 3.79 -2.29 -0.83
C CYS A 53 5.30 -2.37 -0.63
N ASP A 54 5.91 -1.76 0.40
CA ASP A 54 7.35 -1.77 0.65
C ASP A 54 8.19 -1.22 -0.54
N ILE A 55 7.86 -0.03 -1.02
CA ILE A 55 8.45 0.55 -2.24
C ILE A 55 9.71 1.33 -1.85
N ARG A 56 10.85 0.63 -1.87
CA ARG A 56 12.15 1.16 -1.42
C ARG A 56 13.22 1.28 -2.52
N SER A 57 12.95 0.76 -3.70
CA SER A 57 13.92 0.72 -4.79
C SER A 57 13.33 1.29 -6.08
N VAL A 58 14.22 1.75 -6.95
CA VAL A 58 13.86 2.29 -8.26
C VAL A 58 13.16 1.22 -9.10
N GLU A 59 13.67 0.00 -9.06
CA GLU A 59 13.16 -1.14 -9.83
C GLU A 59 11.73 -1.47 -9.44
N LYS A 60 11.42 -1.44 -8.14
CA LYS A 60 10.08 -1.72 -7.64
C LYS A 60 9.08 -0.61 -7.95
N ALA A 61 9.51 0.64 -7.80
CA ALA A 61 8.67 1.78 -8.16
C ALA A 61 8.39 1.78 -9.68
N LYS A 62 9.42 1.53 -10.49
CA LYS A 62 9.27 1.40 -11.94
C LYS A 62 8.33 0.24 -12.32
N PHE A 63 8.50 -0.93 -11.70
CA PHE A 63 7.61 -2.06 -11.94
C PHE A 63 6.14 -1.70 -11.69
N LEU A 64 5.83 -1.03 -10.58
CA LEU A 64 4.46 -0.62 -10.27
C LEU A 64 3.95 0.45 -11.24
N SER A 65 4.80 1.41 -11.62
CA SER A 65 4.47 2.42 -12.64
C SER A 65 4.12 1.74 -13.97
N ASP A 66 4.96 0.81 -14.42
CA ASP A 66 4.79 0.06 -15.67
C ASP A 66 3.57 -0.87 -15.62
N ALA A 67 3.19 -1.33 -14.42
CA ALA A 67 2.00 -2.16 -14.20
C ALA A 67 0.67 -1.36 -14.25
N GLY A 68 0.71 -0.03 -14.34
CA GLY A 68 -0.46 0.82 -14.52
C GLY A 68 -0.88 1.62 -13.29
N PHE A 69 -0.05 1.68 -12.23
CA PHE A 69 -0.32 2.54 -11.09
C PHE A 69 -0.05 4.01 -11.43
N SER A 70 -1.06 4.88 -11.28
CA SER A 70 -0.94 6.32 -11.57
C SER A 70 -0.15 7.08 -10.49
N GLN A 71 -0.18 6.56 -9.25
CA GLN A 71 0.54 7.12 -8.11
C GLN A 71 1.18 6.01 -7.25
N ILE A 72 2.35 6.32 -6.70
CA ILE A 72 3.11 5.42 -5.85
C ILE A 72 3.45 6.12 -4.54
N VAL A 73 3.00 5.53 -3.43
CA VAL A 73 3.30 6.01 -2.09
C VAL A 73 4.53 5.27 -1.55
N LEU A 74 5.63 5.98 -1.39
CA LEU A 74 6.93 5.40 -1.03
C LEU A 74 6.98 4.92 0.43
N ALA A 75 7.95 4.05 0.71
CA ALA A 75 8.26 3.63 2.07
C ALA A 75 8.92 4.77 2.88
N ARG A 76 8.57 4.90 4.16
CA ARG A 76 8.95 6.02 5.05
C ARG A 76 10.42 6.04 5.46
N GLU A 77 11.11 4.93 5.26
CA GLU A 77 12.51 4.70 5.59
C GLU A 77 13.50 5.20 4.53
N LEU A 78 13.02 5.79 3.43
CA LEU A 78 13.88 6.36 2.38
C LEU A 78 14.39 7.76 2.72
N ASN A 79 15.62 8.04 2.28
CA ASN A 79 16.19 9.38 2.32
C ASN A 79 15.92 10.17 1.02
N LEU A 80 16.15 11.48 1.04
CA LEU A 80 15.88 12.36 -0.10
C LEU A 80 16.65 11.97 -1.37
N SER A 81 17.88 11.47 -1.27
CA SER A 81 18.63 11.02 -2.45
C SER A 81 18.03 9.78 -3.09
N GLN A 82 17.50 8.85 -2.27
CA GLN A 82 16.79 7.66 -2.76
C GLN A 82 15.45 8.05 -3.39
N ILE A 83 14.69 8.94 -2.74
CA ILE A 83 13.43 9.45 -3.29
C ILE A 83 13.67 10.14 -4.64
N LYS A 84 14.72 10.97 -4.74
CA LYS A 84 15.12 11.60 -5.99
C LYS A 84 15.47 10.57 -7.06
N ALA A 85 16.24 9.53 -6.71
CA ALA A 85 16.58 8.48 -7.66
C ALA A 85 15.32 7.77 -8.21
N ILE A 86 14.32 7.53 -7.36
CA ILE A 86 13.04 6.96 -7.80
C ILE A 86 12.32 7.93 -8.73
N TYR A 87 12.18 9.20 -8.34
CA TYR A 87 11.56 10.25 -9.15
C TYR A 87 12.16 10.36 -10.56
N ASP A 88 13.49 10.31 -10.67
CA ASP A 88 14.17 10.46 -11.95
C ASP A 88 13.96 9.24 -12.90
N HIS A 89 13.35 8.14 -12.43
CA HIS A 89 13.23 6.87 -13.16
C HIS A 89 11.80 6.29 -13.23
N THR A 90 10.79 7.04 -12.81
CA THR A 90 9.38 6.61 -12.85
C THR A 90 8.48 7.73 -13.36
N ASP A 91 7.49 7.39 -14.18
CA ASP A 91 6.52 8.37 -14.68
C ASP A 91 5.31 8.55 -13.73
N ALA A 92 5.07 7.60 -12.83
CA ALA A 92 4.01 7.69 -11.83
C ALA A 92 4.24 8.85 -10.84
N THR A 93 3.15 9.41 -10.33
CA THR A 93 3.20 10.45 -9.30
C THR A 93 3.77 9.84 -8.00
N ILE A 94 4.73 10.52 -7.38
CA ILE A 94 5.33 10.07 -6.13
C ILE A 94 4.68 10.79 -4.95
N GLU A 95 4.23 10.00 -3.96
CA GLU A 95 3.79 10.49 -2.65
C GLU A 95 4.71 9.94 -1.55
N PHE A 96 4.99 10.75 -0.52
CA PHE A 96 5.82 10.35 0.61
C PHE A 96 5.27 10.92 1.93
N PHE A 97 5.22 10.08 2.97
CA PHE A 97 4.77 10.51 4.30
C PHE A 97 5.90 11.18 5.09
N ILE A 98 5.72 12.45 5.45
CA ILE A 98 6.68 13.20 6.29
C ILE A 98 6.52 12.88 7.79
N HIS A 99 5.29 12.64 8.24
CA HIS A 99 4.96 12.37 9.63
C HIS A 99 3.85 11.31 9.74
N GLY A 100 3.85 10.55 10.83
CA GLY A 100 2.84 9.51 11.07
C GLY A 100 3.20 8.62 12.24
N ALA A 101 2.50 7.49 12.38
CA ALA A 101 2.80 6.52 13.41
C ALA A 101 4.22 5.95 13.22
N LEU A 102 5.08 6.19 14.22
CA LEU A 102 6.40 5.58 14.33
C LEU A 102 6.24 4.06 14.30
N CYS A 103 6.81 3.42 13.29
CA CYS A 103 6.86 1.98 13.15
C CYS A 103 8.33 1.57 13.13
N VAL A 104 8.68 0.54 13.91
CA VAL A 104 10.03 -0.05 13.94
C VAL A 104 10.25 -1.07 12.82
N ALA A 105 9.19 -1.45 12.09
CA ALA A 105 9.24 -2.41 10.99
C ALA A 105 9.19 -1.69 9.64
N TYR A 106 9.72 -2.35 8.59
CA TYR A 106 9.59 -1.90 7.21
C TYR A 106 8.12 -1.80 6.79
N SER A 107 7.82 -0.83 5.93
CA SER A 107 6.44 -0.50 5.58
C SER A 107 5.73 -1.69 4.90
N GLY A 108 4.63 -2.17 5.51
CA GLY A 108 3.86 -3.33 5.02
C GLY A 108 4.45 -4.71 5.36
N GLN A 109 5.53 -4.78 6.13
CA GLN A 109 6.24 -6.04 6.46
C GLN A 109 6.17 -6.37 7.97
N CYS A 110 5.13 -5.90 8.66
CA CYS A 110 5.00 -6.01 10.11
C CYS A 110 4.06 -7.14 10.54
N TYR A 111 4.62 -8.21 11.12
CA TYR A 111 3.85 -9.37 11.61
C TYR A 111 3.79 -9.48 13.14
N ILE A 112 4.48 -8.58 13.86
CA ILE A 112 4.60 -8.67 15.34
C ILE A 112 3.25 -8.52 16.06
N SER A 113 2.40 -7.61 15.58
CA SER A 113 1.06 -7.40 16.14
C SER A 113 0.21 -8.66 16.01
N HIS A 114 0.27 -9.31 14.85
CA HIS A 114 -0.47 -10.54 14.61
C HIS A 114 0.06 -11.68 15.50
N ALA A 115 1.38 -11.85 15.58
CA ALA A 115 2.00 -12.88 16.40
C ALA A 115 1.68 -12.74 17.91
N GLN A 116 1.59 -11.50 18.43
CA GLN A 116 1.37 -11.28 19.86
C GLN A 116 -0.10 -11.14 20.25
N THR A 117 -0.96 -10.63 19.36
CA THR A 117 -2.35 -10.26 19.70
C THR A 117 -3.40 -10.86 18.77
N GLY A 118 -3.00 -11.55 17.70
CA GLY A 118 -3.88 -11.99 16.63
C GLY A 118 -4.27 -10.87 15.65
N ARG A 119 -4.05 -9.60 16.00
CA ARG A 119 -4.46 -8.42 15.22
C ARG A 119 -3.41 -8.02 14.19
N SER A 120 -3.75 -8.00 12.91
CA SER A 120 -2.79 -7.85 11.80
C SER A 120 -2.66 -6.41 11.30
N ALA A 121 -1.42 -5.89 11.30
CA ALA A 121 -1.11 -4.56 10.77
C ALA A 121 -1.31 -4.46 9.24
N ASN A 122 -1.06 -5.55 8.51
CA ASN A 122 -1.25 -5.65 7.06
C ASN A 122 -2.72 -5.86 6.67
N ARG A 123 -3.63 -5.84 7.65
CA ARG A 123 -5.09 -5.90 7.46
C ARG A 123 -5.82 -4.78 8.20
N GLY A 124 -5.12 -3.67 8.45
CA GLY A 124 -5.68 -2.48 9.10
C GLY A 124 -5.92 -2.60 10.61
N ASP A 125 -5.60 -3.73 11.24
CA ASP A 125 -5.89 -4.01 12.64
C ASP A 125 -4.61 -4.01 13.49
N CYS A 126 -3.73 -3.02 13.33
CA CYS A 126 -2.52 -2.95 14.15
C CYS A 126 -2.85 -2.60 15.61
N SER A 127 -2.37 -3.40 16.56
CA SER A 127 -2.50 -3.14 18.00
C SER A 127 -1.64 -2.00 18.53
N GLN A 128 -0.75 -1.43 17.70
CA GLN A 128 0.18 -0.35 18.08
C GLN A 128 0.93 -0.68 19.38
N LEU A 129 1.48 -1.88 19.43
CA LEU A 129 2.15 -2.44 20.60
C LEU A 129 3.20 -1.48 21.16
N ALA A 130 3.37 -1.49 22.49
CA ALA A 130 4.37 -0.70 23.18
C ALA A 130 5.78 -0.90 22.58
N ALA A 131 6.11 -2.12 22.14
CA ALA A 131 7.36 -2.44 21.46
C ALA A 131 7.64 -1.59 20.20
N CYS A 132 6.61 -1.03 19.56
CA CYS A 132 6.75 -0.14 18.40
C CYS A 132 6.77 1.36 18.76
N ARG A 133 6.47 1.71 20.02
CA ARG A 133 6.26 3.09 20.49
C ARG A 133 7.05 3.44 21.76
N ILE A 134 8.11 2.69 22.06
CA ILE A 134 8.98 3.00 23.20
C ILE A 134 9.64 4.37 22.96
N PRO A 135 9.72 5.26 23.97
CA PRO A 135 10.52 6.49 23.89
C PRO A 135 12.00 6.21 23.58
#